data_AF-A0A377GFV0-F1
#
_entry.id   AF-A0A377GFV0-F1
#
_cell.length_a   1.000
_cell.length_b   1.000
_cell.length_c   1.000
_cell.angle_alpha   90.00
_cell.angle_beta   90.00
_cell.angle_gamma   90.00
#
_symmetry.space_group_name_H-M   'P 1'
#
loop_
_entity.id
_entity.type
_entity.pdbx_description
1 polymer ?
#
loop_
_entity_poly.entity_id
_entity_poly.type
_entity_poly.pdbx_seq_one_letter_code
_entity_poly.pdbx_strand_id
1 'polypeptide(L)' 'MFFKQSTNPSVTPQELQRVIQNLNAQRELVERQLNDGSISQKMGQEEMQRLSSLVGAYNDNLMSALDAQQTTSTHGV' A
#
# COMPACT_ATOMS: atom_id res chain seq x y z
N MET A 1 2.71 1.13 -38.29
CA MET A 1 3.63 0.78 -37.20
C MET A 1 2.79 0.42 -35.97
N PHE A 2 3.21 -0.62 -35.26
CA PHE A 2 2.39 -1.43 -34.37
C PHE A 2 2.07 -0.72 -33.04
N PHE A 3 0.78 -0.43 -32.80
CA PHE A 3 0.24 -0.15 -31.46
C PHE A 3 -0.42 -1.41 -30.92
N LYS A 4 0.37 -2.37 -30.43
CA LYS A 4 -0.14 -3.53 -29.70
C LYS A 4 0.90 -3.98 -28.69
N GLN A 5 0.70 -3.61 -27.43
CA GLN A 5 0.34 -4.53 -26.34
C GLN A 5 0.34 -3.74 -25.03
N SER A 6 -0.86 -3.53 -24.48
CA SER A 6 -1.06 -3.06 -23.12
C SER A 6 -0.65 -4.20 -22.17
N THR A 7 0.64 -4.33 -21.90
CA THR A 7 1.18 -5.47 -21.14
C THR A 7 1.10 -5.16 -19.64
N ASN A 8 -0.02 -5.60 -19.04
CA ASN A 8 -0.32 -5.68 -17.60
C ASN A 8 -0.39 -4.36 -16.81
N PRO A 9 -1.45 -4.12 -16.00
CA PRO A 9 -1.33 -3.24 -14.85
C PRO A 9 -0.47 -3.99 -13.82
N SER A 10 0.81 -4.11 -14.10
CA SER A 10 1.78 -4.59 -13.13
C SER A 10 1.80 -3.53 -12.04
N VAL A 11 1.18 -3.85 -10.90
CA VAL A 11 1.13 -2.96 -9.75
C VAL A 11 2.55 -2.49 -9.46
N THR A 12 2.78 -1.20 -9.69
CA THR A 12 4.13 -0.65 -9.61
C THR A 12 4.51 -0.40 -8.15
N PRO A 13 5.82 -0.46 -7.79
CA PRO A 13 6.28 -0.03 -6.47
C PRO A 13 5.78 1.37 -6.08
N GLN A 14 5.67 2.28 -7.06
CA GLN A 14 5.17 3.64 -6.86
C GLN A 14 3.69 3.66 -6.48
N GLU A 15 2.86 2.82 -7.11
CA GLU A 15 1.45 2.68 -6.73
C GLU A 15 1.30 2.09 -5.33
N LEU A 16 2.10 1.07 -4.98
CA LEU A 16 2.12 0.48 -3.63
C LEU A 16 2.50 1.51 -2.57
N GLN A 17 3.55 2.31 -2.81
CA GLN A 17 3.95 3.41 -1.92
C GLN A 17 2.81 4.43 -1.74
N ARG A 18 2.11 4.79 -2.82
CA ARG A 18 0.98 5.72 -2.74
C ARG A 18 -0.17 5.16 -1.91
N VAL A 19 -0.47 3.87 -2.04
CA VAL A 19 -1.49 3.22 -1.22
C VAL A 19 -1.06 3.20 0.26
N ILE A 20 0.19 2.88 0.56
CA ILE A 20 0.74 2.92 1.94
C ILE A 20 0.59 4.31 2.55
N GLN A 21 0.93 5.37 1.80
CA GLN A 21 0.76 6.75 2.25
C GLN A 21 -0.71 7.08 2.56
N ASN A 22 -1.63 6.67 1.69
CA ASN A 22 -3.07 6.88 1.89
C ASN A 22 -3.60 6.11 3.11
N LEU A 23 -3.13 4.87 3.34
CA LEU A 23 -3.51 4.08 4.52
C LEU A 23 -3.00 4.72 5.81
N ASN A 24 -1.79 5.28 5.82
CA ASN A 24 -1.26 6.03 6.96
C ASN A 24 -2.06 7.30 7.22
N ALA A 25 -2.45 8.04 6.17
CA ALA A 25 -3.31 9.21 6.32
C ALA A 25 -4.69 8.84 6.91
N GLN A 26 -5.28 7.71 6.50
CA GLN A 26 -6.52 7.20 7.09
C GLN A 26 -6.33 6.84 8.57
N ARG A 27 -5.17 6.27 8.93
CA ARG A 27 -4.83 5.94 10.31
C ARG A 27 -4.80 7.20 11.18
N GLU A 28 -4.15 8.27 10.72
CA GLU A 28 -4.14 9.56 11.42
C GLU A 28 -5.54 10.16 11.56
N LEU A 29 -6.41 10.00 10.56
CA LEU A 29 -7.80 10.46 10.63
C LEU A 29 -8.59 9.68 11.69
N VAL A 30 -8.43 8.35 11.74
CA VAL A 30 -9.07 7.50 12.76
C VAL A 30 -8.58 7.86 14.17
N GLU A 31 -7.29 8.11 14.34
CA GLU A 31 -6.75 8.58 15.63
C GLU A 31 -7.36 9.92 16.06
N ARG A 32 -7.52 10.87 15.13
CA ARG A 32 -8.19 12.15 15.43
C ARG A 32 -9.67 11.94 15.81
N GLN A 33 -10.38 11.09 15.09
CA GLN A 33 -11.79 10.76 15.37
C GLN A 33 -11.97 10.03 16.71
N LEU A 34 -10.96 9.25 17.13
CA LEU A 34 -10.92 8.64 18.46
C LEU A 34 -10.72 9.70 19.55
N ASN A 35 -9.83 10.66 19.31
CA ASN A 35 -9.48 11.70 20.25
C ASN A 35 -10.58 12.75 20.42
N ASP A 36 -11.28 13.09 19.33
CA ASP A 36 -12.40 14.05 19.35
C ASP A 36 -13.75 13.39 19.72
N GLY A 37 -13.80 12.06 19.79
CA GLY A 37 -14.98 11.29 20.16
C GLY A 37 -16.01 11.11 19.04
N SER A 38 -15.67 11.45 17.80
CA SER A 38 -16.55 11.27 16.62
C SER A 38 -16.86 9.80 16.33
N ILE A 39 -16.00 8.87 16.78
CA ILE A 39 -16.23 7.42 16.69
C ILE A 39 -16.05 6.74 18.05
N SER A 40 -16.69 5.58 18.21
CA SER A 40 -16.52 4.77 19.42
C SER A 40 -15.09 4.23 19.52
N GLN A 41 -14.59 4.07 20.76
CA GLN A 41 -13.29 3.46 21.04
C GLN A 41 -13.14 2.09 20.38
N LYS A 42 -14.19 1.25 20.43
CA LYS A 42 -14.20 -0.06 19.79
C LYS A 42 -14.00 0.05 18.27
N MET A 43 -14.79 0.90 17.61
CA MET A 43 -14.72 1.09 16.15
C MET A 43 -13.35 1.62 15.72
N GLY A 44 -12.79 2.59 16.44
CA GLY A 44 -11.47 3.12 16.10
C GLY A 44 -10.36 2.11 16.35
N GLN A 45 -10.41 1.31 17.42
CA GLN A 45 -9.42 0.24 17.65
C GLN A 45 -9.47 -0.84 16.56
N GLU A 46 -10.66 -1.27 16.15
CA GLU A 46 -10.85 -2.24 15.08
C GLU A 46 -10.30 -1.71 13.74
N GLU A 47 -10.59 -0.45 13.39
CA GLU A 47 -10.09 0.14 12.15
C GLU A 47 -8.58 0.39 12.19
N MET A 48 -8.02 0.81 13.32
CA MET A 48 -6.57 0.94 13.51
C MET A 48 -5.84 -0.40 13.30
N GLN A 49 -6.39 -1.50 13.82
CA GLN A 49 -5.83 -2.83 13.63
C GLN A 49 -5.92 -3.28 12.16
N ARG A 50 -7.07 -3.02 11.52
CA ARG A 50 -7.29 -3.32 10.10
C ARG A 50 -6.33 -2.53 9.19
N LEU A 51 -6.18 -1.23 9.42
CA LEU A 51 -5.25 -0.37 8.67
C LEU A 51 -3.80 -0.80 8.87
N SER A 52 -3.40 -1.15 10.11
CA SER A 52 -2.04 -1.63 10.38
C SER A 52 -1.73 -2.94 9.64
N SER A 53 -2.72 -3.84 9.58
CA SER A 53 -2.60 -5.10 8.83
C SER A 53 -2.46 -4.84 7.33
N LEU A 54 -3.24 -3.92 6.78
CA LEU A 54 -3.15 -3.52 5.37
C LEU A 54 -1.80 -2.88 5.04
N VAL A 55 -1.32 -1.96 5.88
CA VAL A 55 0.00 -1.34 5.68
C VAL A 55 1.11 -2.41 5.67
N GLY A 56 1.06 -3.41 6.55
CA GLY A 56 1.99 -4.53 6.54
C GLY A 56 1.98 -5.28 5.20
N ALA A 57 0.80 -5.74 4.77
CA ALA A 57 0.66 -6.48 3.51
C ALA A 57 1.13 -5.68 2.28
N TYR A 58 0.86 -4.37 2.23
CA TYR A 58 1.32 -3.53 1.14
C TYR A 58 2.85 -3.29 1.16
N ASN A 59 3.47 -3.23 2.35
CA ASN A 59 4.93 -3.19 2.46
C ASN A 59 5.58 -4.49 1.99
N ASP A 60 5.01 -5.64 2.34
CA ASP A 60 5.50 -6.95 1.86
C ASP A 60 5.41 -7.05 0.33
N ASN A 61 4.31 -6.59 -0.24
CA ASN A 61 4.12 -6.51 -1.69
C ASN A 61 5.11 -5.53 -2.33
N LEU A 62 5.40 -4.40 -1.70
CA LEU A 62 6.36 -3.41 -2.19
C LEU A 62 7.77 -4.00 -2.23
N MET A 63 8.19 -4.68 -1.16
CA MET A 63 9.50 -5.33 -1.09
C MET A 63 9.62 -6.41 -2.17
N SER A 64 8.59 -7.26 -2.30
CA SER A 64 8.54 -8.29 -3.35
C SER A 64 8.61 -7.70 -4.77
N ALA A 65 7.92 -6.58 -5.01
CA ALA A 65 7.93 -5.91 -6.31
C ALA A 65 9.30 -5.29 -6.64
N LEU A 66 10.00 -4.74 -5.63
CA LEU A 66 11.35 -4.20 -5.79
C LEU A 66 12.38 -5.31 -6.06
N ASP A 67 12.29 -6.45 -5.37
CA ASP A 67 13.17 -7.61 -5.61
C ASP A 67 12.99 -8.19 -7.02
N ALA A 68 11.76 -8.22 -7.53
CA ALA A 68 11.47 -8.65 -8.91
C ALA A 68 12.06 -7.69 -9.97
N GLN A 69 12.18 -6.39 -9.66
CA GLN A 69 12.83 -5.42 -10.55
C GLN A 69 14.36 -5.55 -10.56
N GLN A 70 14.97 -5.94 -9.43
CA GLN A 70 16.42 -6.15 -9.35
C GLN A 70 16.88 -7.40 -10.12
N THR A 71 16.10 -8.48 -10.07
CA THR A 71 16.42 -9.75 -10.75
C THR A 71 16.30 -9.67 -12.27
N THR A 72 15.41 -8.82 -12.80
CA THR A 72 15.28 -8.59 -14.25
C THR A 72 16.44 -7.77 -14.84
N SER A 73 17.17 -7.02 -14.02
CA SER A 73 18.30 -6.18 -14.47
C SER A 73 19.64 -6.95 -14.58
N THR A 74 19.74 -8.16 -14.03
CA THR A 74 20.99 -8.93 -13.94
C THR A 74 21.07 -10.13 -14.90
N HIS A 75 20.04 -10.39 -15.72
CA HIS A 75 19.99 -11.53 -16.64
C HIS A 75 20.05 -11.16 -18.13
N GLY A 76 20.57 -9.96 -18.44
CA GLY A 76 20.67 -9.43 -19.80
C GLY A 76 22.09 -9.03 -20.21
N VAL A 77 23.07 -9.91 -20.01
CA VAL A 77 24.42 -9.79 -20.59
C VAL A 77 24.81 -11.09 -21.27
#